data_AF-A0A8J9SPP3-F1
#
_entry.id   AF-A0A8J9SPP3-F1
#
_cell.length_a   1.000
_cell.length_b   1.000
_cell.length_c   1.000
_cell.angle_alpha   90.00
_cell.angle_beta   90.00
_cell.angle_gamma   90.00
#
_symmetry.space_group_name_H-M   'P 1'
#
loop_
_entity.id
_entity.type
_entity.pdbx_description
1 polymer ?
#
loop_
_entity_poly.entity_id
_entity_poly.type
_entity_poly.pdbx_seq_one_letter_code
_entity_poly.pdbx_strand_id
1 'polypeptide(L)'
;MADMEMGEENVAESLVDMDKVRTIIEACKTGNMEVIDALVSESPTFAAQQELETGQSPLMVAASYGNGNLCQYLLEAGAPWNAIDRQGQCAGNYATANQHWGVVNLLVDWGVRAELVLGMMERTKRDIGESVTLQAQPGAAENQPCTKPDYLRQRLHYTADGQSLLDADKDAVMMEWERPLMKAHAQIMMEGSGRRVLNVGFGMGIIDTALQELSPSHHIIIEAHLDVYNRMIEERWDRRPNVQICFGRWQEVLPQLVSEGVVVDAIFYDT
;
A
#
# COMPACT_ATOMS: atom_id res chain seq x y z
N MET A 1 -10.76 -2.63 -57.48
CA MET A 1 -11.75 -3.42 -56.72
C MET A 1 -10.97 -4.21 -55.68
N ALA A 2 -10.76 -3.62 -54.51
CA ALA A 2 -10.31 -4.23 -53.26
C ALA A 2 -9.96 -3.04 -52.36
N ASP A 3 -10.93 -2.51 -51.59
CA ASP A 3 -10.72 -1.59 -50.46
C ASP A 3 -12.06 -1.13 -49.83
N MET A 4 -13.00 -2.07 -49.59
CA MET A 4 -14.23 -1.75 -48.82
C MET A 4 -14.70 -2.84 -47.83
N GLU A 5 -14.02 -3.99 -47.71
CA GLU A 5 -14.50 -5.08 -46.82
C GLU A 5 -13.87 -5.09 -45.41
N MET A 6 -12.75 -4.38 -45.16
CA MET A 6 -12.08 -4.41 -43.84
C MET A 6 -12.76 -3.59 -42.72
N GLY A 7 -13.88 -2.90 -43.02
CA GLY A 7 -14.59 -2.05 -42.06
C GLY A 7 -15.79 -2.73 -41.36
N GLU A 8 -16.43 -3.71 -41.99
CA GLU A 8 -17.65 -4.34 -41.46
C GLU A 8 -17.35 -5.52 -40.53
N GLU A 9 -16.29 -6.31 -40.81
CA GLU A 9 -15.87 -7.43 -39.95
C GLU A 9 -15.43 -6.96 -38.55
N ASN A 10 -14.67 -5.87 -38.47
CA ASN A 10 -14.12 -5.35 -37.21
C ASN A 10 -15.22 -4.74 -36.31
N VAL A 11 -16.28 -4.19 -36.92
CA VAL A 11 -17.45 -3.68 -36.18
C VAL A 11 -18.31 -4.84 -35.69
N ALA A 12 -18.50 -5.88 -36.50
CA ALA A 12 -19.24 -7.07 -36.09
C ALA A 12 -18.55 -7.82 -34.95
N GLU A 13 -17.23 -7.99 -35.03
CA GLU A 13 -16.41 -8.62 -33.98
C GLU A 13 -16.45 -7.83 -32.67
N SER A 14 -16.32 -6.50 -32.73
CA SER A 14 -16.48 -5.62 -31.56
C SER A 14 -17.89 -5.70 -30.95
N LEU A 15 -18.94 -5.78 -31.76
CA LEU A 15 -20.32 -5.91 -31.27
C LEU A 15 -20.56 -7.28 -30.61
N VAL A 16 -19.95 -8.35 -31.14
CA VAL A 16 -20.00 -9.69 -30.54
C VAL A 16 -19.30 -9.71 -29.18
N ASP A 17 -18.12 -9.11 -29.08
CA ASP A 17 -17.40 -9.02 -27.80
C ASP A 17 -18.17 -8.21 -26.76
N MET A 18 -18.83 -7.13 -27.17
CA MET A 18 -19.68 -6.32 -26.30
C MET A 18 -20.86 -7.13 -25.73
N ASP A 19 -21.50 -7.95 -26.55
CA ASP A 19 -22.57 -8.85 -26.09
C ASP A 19 -22.05 -9.96 -25.18
N LYS A 20 -20.86 -10.50 -25.44
CA LYS A 20 -20.20 -11.48 -24.56
C LYS A 20 -19.82 -10.88 -23.21
N VAL A 21 -19.31 -9.64 -23.18
CA VAL A 21 -19.03 -8.91 -21.94
C VAL A 21 -20.32 -8.71 -21.13
N ARG A 22 -21.40 -8.31 -21.78
CA ARG A 22 -22.71 -8.22 -21.09
C ARG A 22 -23.17 -9.57 -20.57
N THR A 23 -22.94 -10.64 -21.33
CA THR A 23 -23.31 -12.02 -20.97
C THR A 23 -22.54 -12.52 -19.75
N ILE A 24 -21.21 -12.34 -19.70
CA ILE A 24 -20.41 -12.76 -18.55
C ILE A 24 -20.76 -11.96 -17.29
N ILE A 25 -21.06 -10.66 -17.43
CA ILE A 25 -21.51 -9.81 -16.33
C ILE A 25 -22.82 -10.33 -15.74
N GLU A 26 -23.80 -10.69 -16.56
CA GLU A 26 -25.06 -11.26 -16.09
C GLU A 26 -24.88 -12.67 -15.49
N ALA A 27 -24.01 -13.48 -16.08
CA ALA A 27 -23.63 -14.78 -15.51
C ALA A 27 -22.99 -14.62 -14.12
N CYS A 28 -22.18 -13.58 -13.90
CA CYS A 28 -21.60 -13.28 -12.57
C CYS A 28 -22.65 -12.90 -11.52
N LYS A 29 -23.73 -12.21 -11.90
CA LYS A 29 -24.85 -11.90 -10.97
C LYS A 29 -25.58 -13.16 -10.52
N THR A 30 -25.75 -14.12 -11.44
CA THR A 30 -26.47 -15.37 -11.18
C THR A 30 -25.56 -16.48 -10.64
N GLY A 31 -24.24 -16.30 -10.70
CA GLY A 31 -23.24 -17.32 -10.33
C GLY A 31 -23.16 -18.48 -11.32
N ASN A 32 -23.56 -18.28 -12.58
CA ASN A 32 -23.56 -19.33 -13.60
C ASN A 32 -22.13 -19.62 -14.09
N MET A 33 -21.44 -20.52 -13.37
CA MET A 33 -20.06 -20.90 -13.65
C MET A 33 -19.87 -21.53 -15.04
N GLU A 34 -20.87 -22.20 -15.60
CA GLU A 34 -20.76 -22.84 -16.92
C GLU A 34 -20.57 -21.81 -18.03
N VAL A 35 -21.34 -20.72 -17.98
CA VAL A 35 -21.23 -19.60 -18.94
C VAL A 35 -19.93 -18.83 -18.73
N ILE A 36 -19.57 -18.59 -17.46
CA ILE A 36 -18.34 -17.87 -17.11
C ILE A 36 -17.12 -18.65 -17.61
N ASP A 37 -17.05 -19.95 -17.32
CA ASP A 37 -15.93 -20.80 -17.70
C ASP A 37 -15.83 -20.97 -19.22
N ALA A 38 -16.95 -21.10 -19.93
CA ALA A 38 -16.96 -21.15 -21.38
C ALA A 38 -16.40 -19.88 -22.02
N LEU A 39 -16.79 -18.70 -21.53
CA LEU A 39 -16.31 -17.42 -22.06
C LEU A 39 -14.84 -17.17 -21.69
N VAL A 40 -14.44 -17.40 -20.44
CA VAL A 40 -13.04 -17.22 -20.01
C VAL A 40 -12.11 -18.21 -20.71
N SER A 41 -12.57 -19.43 -21.00
CA SER A 41 -11.83 -20.41 -21.79
C SER A 41 -11.71 -20.04 -23.27
N GLU A 42 -12.69 -19.32 -23.82
CA GLU A 42 -12.60 -18.76 -25.17
C GLU A 42 -11.55 -17.65 -25.23
N SER A 43 -11.59 -16.71 -24.29
CA SER A 43 -10.54 -15.71 -24.11
C SER A 43 -10.45 -15.26 -22.64
N PRO A 44 -9.27 -15.36 -22.01
CA PRO A 44 -9.06 -14.87 -20.65
C PRO A 44 -9.35 -13.37 -20.48
N THR A 45 -9.33 -12.59 -21.57
CA THR A 45 -9.64 -11.15 -21.55
C THR A 45 -11.04 -10.87 -21.03
N PHE A 46 -11.99 -11.79 -21.21
CA PHE A 46 -13.37 -11.61 -20.72
C PHE A 46 -13.44 -11.53 -19.20
N ALA A 47 -12.50 -12.14 -18.45
CA ALA A 47 -12.45 -11.99 -17.00
C ALA A 47 -12.06 -10.57 -16.56
N ALA A 48 -11.34 -9.84 -17.40
CA ALA A 48 -10.79 -8.51 -17.09
C ALA A 48 -11.59 -7.35 -17.71
N GLN A 49 -12.38 -7.60 -18.75
CA GLN A 49 -13.03 -6.57 -19.53
C GLN A 49 -14.21 -5.93 -18.77
N GLN A 50 -14.27 -4.60 -18.80
CA GLN A 50 -15.34 -3.82 -18.17
C GLN A 50 -16.49 -3.58 -19.16
N GLU A 51 -17.72 -3.62 -18.64
CA GLU A 51 -18.92 -3.30 -19.38
C GLU A 51 -18.94 -1.82 -19.79
N LEU A 52 -19.41 -1.52 -21.02
CA LEU A 52 -19.23 -0.20 -21.63
C LEU A 52 -20.11 0.88 -21.05
N GLU A 53 -21.26 0.62 -20.41
CA GLU A 53 -22.14 1.66 -19.87
C GLU A 53 -21.84 2.02 -18.42
N THR A 54 -21.56 1.02 -17.60
CA THR A 54 -21.32 1.15 -16.16
C THR A 54 -19.84 1.18 -15.81
N GLY A 55 -19.00 0.51 -16.61
CA GLY A 55 -17.61 0.23 -16.26
C GLY A 55 -17.47 -0.94 -15.29
N GLN A 56 -18.53 -1.72 -15.02
CA GLN A 56 -18.41 -2.85 -14.10
C GLN A 56 -17.61 -3.99 -14.73
N SER A 57 -16.66 -4.55 -13.97
CA SER A 57 -15.96 -5.78 -14.34
C SER A 57 -16.66 -7.02 -13.77
N PRO A 58 -16.43 -8.23 -14.32
CA PRO A 58 -16.91 -9.48 -13.75
C PRO A 58 -16.56 -9.62 -12.26
N LEU A 59 -15.34 -9.21 -11.88
CA LEU A 59 -14.87 -9.29 -10.50
C LEU A 59 -15.65 -8.34 -9.57
N MET A 60 -15.98 -7.13 -10.00
CA MET A 60 -16.82 -6.21 -9.21
C MET A 60 -18.21 -6.79 -8.95
N VAL A 61 -18.80 -7.41 -9.96
CA VAL A 61 -20.11 -8.06 -9.85
C VAL A 61 -20.02 -9.25 -8.90
N ALA A 62 -19.09 -10.17 -9.12
CA ALA A 62 -18.89 -11.32 -8.23
C ALA A 62 -18.68 -10.91 -6.77
N ALA A 63 -17.91 -9.84 -6.55
CA ALA A 63 -17.64 -9.29 -5.22
C ALA A 63 -18.87 -8.66 -4.57
N SER A 64 -19.71 -7.97 -5.35
CA SER A 64 -20.99 -7.41 -4.89
C SER A 64 -21.95 -8.49 -4.38
N TYR A 65 -21.94 -9.69 -4.98
CA TYR A 65 -22.76 -10.83 -4.55
C TYR A 65 -22.06 -11.73 -3.51
N GLY A 66 -20.83 -11.42 -3.11
CA GLY A 66 -20.10 -12.16 -2.09
C GLY A 66 -19.65 -13.56 -2.52
N ASN A 67 -19.61 -13.85 -3.82
CA ASN A 67 -19.24 -15.16 -4.33
C ASN A 67 -17.71 -15.32 -4.36
N GLY A 68 -17.13 -15.68 -3.21
CA GLY A 68 -15.67 -15.83 -3.05
C GLY A 68 -15.02 -16.83 -4.01
N ASN A 69 -15.69 -17.93 -4.35
CA ASN A 69 -15.16 -18.92 -5.30
C ASN A 69 -15.05 -18.34 -6.70
N LEU A 70 -16.07 -17.59 -7.14
CA LEU A 70 -16.05 -16.91 -8.43
C LEU A 70 -15.02 -15.78 -8.44
N CYS A 71 -14.91 -15.00 -7.35
CA CYS A 71 -13.85 -13.99 -7.22
C CYS A 71 -12.46 -14.62 -7.37
N GLN A 72 -12.21 -15.75 -6.70
CA GLN A 72 -10.94 -16.47 -6.80
C GLN A 72 -10.67 -16.90 -8.25
N TYR A 73 -11.65 -17.53 -8.90
CA TYR A 73 -11.54 -17.96 -10.30
C TYR A 73 -11.21 -16.80 -11.25
N LEU A 74 -11.91 -15.67 -11.12
CA LEU A 74 -11.69 -14.50 -11.97
C LEU A 74 -10.29 -13.89 -11.73
N LEU A 75 -9.82 -13.84 -10.49
CA LEU A 75 -8.47 -13.37 -10.15
C LEU A 75 -7.39 -14.29 -10.74
N GLU A 76 -7.57 -15.61 -10.65
CA GLU A 76 -6.69 -16.60 -11.27
C GLU A 76 -6.68 -16.49 -12.81
N ALA A 77 -7.81 -16.10 -13.41
CA ALA A 77 -7.93 -15.81 -14.83
C ALA A 77 -7.33 -14.45 -15.25
N GLY A 78 -6.76 -13.68 -14.30
CA GLY A 78 -6.08 -12.41 -14.57
C GLY A 78 -6.97 -11.17 -14.48
N ALA A 79 -8.15 -11.25 -13.84
CA ALA A 79 -8.97 -10.07 -13.60
C ALA A 79 -8.23 -9.05 -12.70
N PRO A 80 -8.19 -7.75 -13.07
CA PRO A 80 -7.54 -6.72 -12.28
C PRO A 80 -8.32 -6.45 -10.99
N TRP A 81 -7.70 -6.71 -9.84
CA TRP A 81 -8.31 -6.51 -8.53
C TRP A 81 -8.59 -5.03 -8.20
N ASN A 82 -7.82 -4.11 -8.79
CA ASN A 82 -7.86 -2.66 -8.54
C ASN A 82 -8.59 -1.85 -9.63
N ALA A 83 -9.22 -2.50 -10.62
CA ALA A 83 -10.01 -1.77 -11.61
C ALA A 83 -11.15 -1.00 -10.94
N ILE A 84 -11.50 0.16 -11.49
CA ILE A 84 -12.57 1.04 -11.00
C ILE A 84 -13.64 1.24 -12.09
N ASP A 85 -14.90 1.25 -11.69
CA ASP A 85 -16.02 1.55 -12.59
C ASP A 85 -16.19 3.07 -12.78
N ARG A 86 -17.25 3.48 -13.50
CA ARG A 86 -17.54 4.91 -13.71
C ARG A 86 -17.99 5.66 -12.46
N GLN A 87 -18.28 4.95 -11.36
CA GLN A 87 -18.58 5.52 -10.06
C GLN A 87 -17.33 5.56 -9.16
N GLY A 88 -16.16 5.17 -9.69
CA GLY A 88 -14.91 5.10 -8.94
C GLY A 88 -14.88 3.97 -7.90
N GLN A 89 -15.74 2.96 -8.04
CA GLN A 89 -15.79 1.81 -7.14
C GLN A 89 -14.99 0.64 -7.71
N CYS A 90 -14.16 0.01 -6.89
CA CYS A 90 -13.50 -1.27 -7.20
C CYS A 90 -14.26 -2.45 -6.58
N ALA A 91 -13.84 -3.68 -6.91
CA ALA A 91 -14.44 -4.90 -6.36
C ALA A 91 -14.41 -4.92 -4.81
N GLY A 92 -13.35 -4.39 -4.20
CA GLY A 92 -13.24 -4.27 -2.74
C GLY A 92 -14.28 -3.34 -2.13
N ASN A 93 -14.64 -2.24 -2.82
CA ASN A 93 -15.69 -1.33 -2.36
C ASN A 93 -17.06 -2.02 -2.35
N TYR A 94 -17.40 -2.74 -3.41
CA TYR A 94 -18.66 -3.49 -3.50
C TYR A 94 -18.75 -4.58 -2.41
N ALA A 95 -17.69 -5.37 -2.23
CA ALA A 95 -17.65 -6.38 -1.16
C ALA A 95 -17.77 -5.76 0.23
N THR A 96 -17.14 -4.61 0.47
CA THR A 96 -17.20 -3.90 1.76
C THR A 96 -18.60 -3.34 2.02
N ALA A 97 -19.20 -2.66 1.02
CA ALA A 97 -20.54 -2.08 1.14
C ALA A 97 -21.60 -3.13 1.47
N ASN A 98 -21.45 -4.34 0.90
CA ASN A 98 -22.36 -5.46 1.14
C ASN A 98 -21.90 -6.40 2.27
N GLN A 99 -20.86 -6.02 3.03
CA GLN A 99 -20.35 -6.76 4.20
C GLN A 99 -19.87 -8.19 3.91
N HIS A 100 -19.34 -8.42 2.71
CA HIS A 100 -18.77 -9.69 2.27
C HIS A 100 -17.29 -9.80 2.68
N TRP A 101 -17.02 -9.86 3.98
CA TRP A 101 -15.66 -9.85 4.56
C TRP A 101 -14.74 -10.98 4.04
N GLY A 102 -15.29 -12.15 3.72
CA GLY A 102 -14.53 -13.22 3.10
C GLY A 102 -13.93 -12.82 1.74
N VAL A 103 -14.70 -12.08 0.93
CA VAL A 103 -14.24 -11.54 -0.35
C VAL A 103 -13.29 -10.37 -0.15
N VAL A 104 -13.54 -9.51 0.85
CA VAL A 104 -12.61 -8.41 1.19
C VAL A 104 -11.22 -8.97 1.53
N ASN A 105 -11.15 -9.97 2.40
CA ASN A 105 -9.89 -10.61 2.77
C ASN A 105 -9.20 -11.26 1.56
N LEU A 106 -9.97 -11.91 0.68
CA LEU A 106 -9.46 -12.48 -0.56
C LEU A 106 -8.81 -11.40 -1.44
N LEU A 107 -9.52 -10.29 -1.69
CA LEU A 107 -9.03 -9.20 -2.53
C LEU A 107 -7.80 -8.52 -1.94
N VAL A 108 -7.74 -8.34 -0.62
CA VAL A 108 -6.56 -7.80 0.07
C VAL A 108 -5.36 -8.74 -0.08
N ASP A 109 -5.54 -10.05 0.14
CA ASP A 109 -4.46 -11.04 -0.04
C ASP A 109 -3.92 -11.03 -1.48
N TRP A 110 -4.81 -10.98 -2.47
CA TRP A 110 -4.43 -10.86 -3.87
C TRP A 110 -3.69 -9.55 -4.19
N GLY A 111 -4.19 -8.42 -3.68
CA GLY A 111 -3.53 -7.13 -3.85
C GLY A 111 -2.12 -7.12 -3.24
N VAL A 112 -1.98 -7.59 -2.00
CA VAL A 112 -0.67 -7.69 -1.33
C VAL A 112 0.28 -8.61 -2.10
N ARG A 113 -0.18 -9.77 -2.59
CA ARG A 113 0.66 -10.68 -3.38
C ARG A 113 1.10 -10.05 -4.70
N ALA A 114 0.21 -9.36 -5.40
CA ALA A 114 0.54 -8.67 -6.64
C ALA A 114 1.61 -7.59 -6.41
N GLU A 115 1.45 -6.76 -5.38
CA GLU A 115 2.43 -5.73 -5.02
C GLU A 115 3.78 -6.31 -4.61
N LEU A 116 3.80 -7.43 -3.88
CA LEU A 116 5.05 -8.12 -3.53
C LEU A 116 5.78 -8.65 -4.77
N VAL A 117 5.06 -9.24 -5.74
CA VAL A 117 5.63 -9.72 -7.00
C VAL A 117 6.17 -8.56 -7.83
N LEU A 118 5.39 -7.49 -8.00
CA LEU A 118 5.82 -6.29 -8.72
C LEU A 118 7.07 -5.66 -8.09
N GLY A 119 7.09 -5.53 -6.75
CA GLY A 119 8.23 -5.04 -6.01
C GLY A 119 9.47 -5.93 -6.12
N MET A 120 9.31 -7.25 -6.27
CA MET A 120 10.43 -8.18 -6.54
C MET A 120 10.95 -8.02 -7.98
N MET A 121 10.05 -7.87 -8.96
CA MET A 121 10.42 -7.67 -10.37
C MET A 121 11.17 -6.35 -10.58
N GLU A 122 10.77 -5.28 -9.89
CA GLU A 122 11.49 -4.00 -9.95
C GLU A 122 12.90 -4.08 -9.38
N ARG A 123 13.10 -4.76 -8.24
CA ARG A 123 14.45 -4.99 -7.68
C ARG A 123 15.33 -5.75 -8.67
N THR A 124 14.76 -6.80 -9.27
CA THR A 124 15.45 -7.64 -10.26
C THR A 124 15.83 -6.83 -11.51
N LYS A 125 14.95 -5.95 -12.01
CA LYS A 125 15.26 -5.05 -13.14
C LYS A 125 16.39 -4.06 -12.83
N ARG A 126 16.45 -3.52 -11.60
CA ARG A 126 17.54 -2.63 -11.16
C ARG A 126 18.89 -3.37 -11.12
N ASP A 127 18.89 -4.64 -10.72
CA ASP A 127 20.10 -5.47 -10.67
C ASP A 127 20.61 -5.86 -12.07
N ILE A 128 19.72 -5.95 -13.07
CA ILE A 128 20.06 -6.38 -14.45
C ILE A 128 20.37 -5.18 -15.37
N GLY A 129 20.11 -3.94 -14.96
CA GLY A 129 20.51 -2.74 -15.71
C GLY A 129 19.74 -2.49 -17.02
N GLU A 130 18.60 -3.16 -17.25
CA GLU A 130 17.75 -2.90 -18.41
C GLU A 130 16.75 -1.77 -18.13
N SER A 131 17.13 -0.56 -18.58
CA SER A 131 16.22 0.58 -18.67
C SER A 131 15.31 0.42 -19.88
N VAL A 132 14.03 0.11 -19.64
CA VAL A 132 12.98 0.29 -20.64
C VAL A 132 12.24 1.57 -20.30
N THR A 133 12.53 2.63 -21.05
CA THR A 133 11.80 3.89 -21.02
C THR A 133 10.40 3.70 -21.60
N LEU A 134 9.39 3.60 -20.74
CA LEU A 134 8.03 4.00 -21.10
C LEU A 134 7.89 5.48 -20.72
N GLN A 135 7.82 6.34 -21.72
CA GLN A 135 7.55 7.77 -21.52
C GLN A 135 6.11 7.95 -21.04
N ALA A 136 5.94 8.38 -19.81
CA ALA A 136 4.73 9.05 -19.33
C ALA A 136 5.10 10.46 -18.84
N GLN A 137 4.25 11.43 -19.15
CA GLN A 137 4.43 12.85 -18.87
C GLN A 137 4.33 13.18 -17.36
N PRO A 138 4.91 14.31 -16.91
CA PRO A 138 5.11 14.60 -15.50
C PRO A 138 3.80 15.10 -14.86
N GLY A 139 3.30 14.38 -13.85
CA GLY A 139 2.17 14.85 -13.08
C GLY A 139 1.41 13.80 -12.27
N ALA A 140 2.09 13.08 -11.39
CA ALA A 140 1.55 12.52 -10.14
C ALA A 140 2.70 11.74 -9.49
N ALA A 141 2.84 11.88 -8.18
CA ALA A 141 3.87 11.21 -7.38
C ALA A 141 3.94 9.71 -7.75
N GLU A 142 5.07 9.30 -8.32
CA GLU A 142 5.38 7.90 -8.52
C GLU A 142 5.52 7.28 -7.14
N ASN A 143 4.69 6.27 -6.83
CA ASN A 143 4.82 5.46 -5.63
C ASN A 143 6.08 4.60 -5.75
N GLN A 144 7.24 5.21 -5.51
CA GLN A 144 8.48 4.52 -5.21
C GLN A 144 8.35 3.88 -3.82
N PRO A 145 8.82 2.64 -3.62
CA PRO A 145 8.89 2.08 -2.27
C PRO A 145 9.70 3.02 -1.38
N CYS A 146 9.12 3.39 -0.23
CA CYS A 146 9.67 4.32 0.78
C CYS A 146 11.07 3.95 1.30
N THR A 147 11.52 2.72 1.06
CA THR A 147 12.84 2.23 1.45
C THR A 147 13.76 2.12 0.24
N LYS A 148 14.31 3.26 -0.18
CA LYS A 148 15.49 3.27 -1.05
C LYS A 148 16.60 2.45 -0.36
N PRO A 149 17.27 1.51 -1.05
CA PRO A 149 18.30 0.65 -0.42
C PRO A 149 19.46 1.44 0.21
N ASP A 150 19.63 2.70 -0.20
CA ASP A 150 20.63 3.64 0.34
C ASP A 150 20.03 4.72 1.25
N TYR A 151 18.80 4.60 1.75
CA TYR A 151 18.14 5.61 2.60
C TYR A 151 19.07 6.17 3.70
N LEU A 152 19.76 5.31 4.45
CA LEU A 152 20.67 5.71 5.53
C LEU A 152 21.93 6.48 5.08
N ARG A 153 22.21 6.49 3.77
CA ARG A 153 23.33 7.22 3.16
C ARG A 153 22.86 8.51 2.49
N GLN A 154 21.56 8.70 2.33
CA GLN A 154 21.02 9.89 1.70
C GLN A 154 21.01 11.06 2.67
N ARG A 155 20.97 12.26 2.11
CA ARG A 155 20.79 13.47 2.90
C ARG A 155 19.31 13.74 3.06
N LEU A 156 18.87 13.96 4.29
CA LEU A 156 17.50 14.34 4.56
C LEU A 156 17.38 15.85 4.75
N HIS A 157 16.21 16.36 4.39
CA HIS A 157 15.89 17.77 4.39
C HIS A 157 14.56 18.01 5.09
N TYR A 158 14.61 18.67 6.24
CA TYR A 158 13.41 19.23 6.86
C TYR A 158 13.02 20.52 6.16
N THR A 159 11.74 20.66 5.82
CA THR A 159 11.22 21.87 5.20
C THR A 159 11.28 23.05 6.16
N ALA A 160 11.41 24.27 5.62
CA ALA A 160 11.57 25.47 6.44
C ALA A 160 10.34 25.80 7.32
N ASP A 161 9.16 25.34 6.91
CA ASP A 161 7.93 25.42 7.69
C ASP A 161 7.80 24.29 8.73
N GLY A 162 8.74 23.35 8.75
CA GLY A 162 8.75 22.20 9.66
C GLY A 162 7.64 21.19 9.39
N GLN A 163 6.98 21.23 8.23
CA GLN A 163 5.83 20.37 7.93
C GLN A 163 6.21 19.02 7.29
N SER A 164 7.45 18.87 6.82
CA SER A 164 7.86 17.67 6.09
C SER A 164 9.33 17.36 6.30
N LEU A 165 9.63 16.06 6.31
CA LEU A 165 10.97 15.50 6.16
C LEU A 165 11.05 14.86 4.78
N LEU A 166 11.98 15.32 3.96
CA LEU A 166 12.17 14.89 2.59
C LEU A 166 13.51 14.20 2.41
N ASP A 167 13.60 13.27 1.46
CA ASP A 167 14.86 12.67 1.05
C ASP A 167 15.62 13.52 0.01
N ALA A 168 16.73 12.97 -0.50
CA ALA A 168 17.57 13.65 -1.48
C ALA A 168 16.86 13.92 -2.82
N ASP A 169 15.85 13.14 -3.16
CA ASP A 169 15.06 13.26 -4.39
C ASP A 169 13.80 14.12 -4.18
N LYS A 170 13.60 14.63 -2.95
CA LYS A 170 12.43 15.40 -2.49
C LYS A 170 11.16 14.56 -2.30
N ASP A 171 11.31 13.24 -2.19
CA ASP A 171 10.20 12.38 -1.80
C ASP A 171 9.92 12.54 -0.30
N ALA A 172 8.64 12.45 0.07
CA ALA A 172 8.21 12.57 1.45
C ALA A 172 8.64 11.33 2.25
N VAL A 173 9.42 11.55 3.31
CA VAL A 173 9.81 10.52 4.28
C VAL A 173 8.84 10.51 5.47
N MET A 174 8.47 11.69 5.97
CA MET A 174 7.47 11.84 7.03
C MET A 174 6.83 13.23 6.93
N MET A 175 5.56 13.34 7.32
CA MET A 175 4.75 14.53 7.14
C MET A 175 3.94 14.90 8.38
N GLU A 176 3.72 16.19 8.57
CA GLU A 176 2.99 16.74 9.72
C GLU A 176 1.51 16.28 9.80
N TRP A 177 0.90 15.92 8.67
CA TRP A 177 -0.51 15.47 8.63
C TRP A 177 -0.74 14.16 9.41
N GLU A 178 0.31 13.40 9.70
CA GLU A 178 0.26 12.14 10.44
C GLU A 178 0.03 12.37 11.95
N ARG A 179 0.16 13.61 12.44
CA ARG A 179 0.03 13.95 13.87
C ARG A 179 -1.23 13.42 14.56
N PRO A 180 -2.46 13.53 14.01
CA PRO A 180 -3.65 12.99 14.67
C PRO A 180 -3.57 11.48 14.87
N LEU A 181 -3.02 10.76 13.88
CA LEU A 181 -2.83 9.31 13.94
C LEU A 181 -1.76 8.94 14.99
N MET A 182 -0.63 9.65 15.01
CA MET A 182 0.43 9.44 16.00
C MET A 182 -0.05 9.70 17.43
N LYS A 183 -0.88 10.74 17.63
CA LYS A 183 -1.49 11.01 18.95
C LYS A 183 -2.40 9.87 19.41
N ALA A 184 -3.20 9.30 18.51
CA ALA A 184 -4.05 8.15 18.84
C ALA A 184 -3.19 6.92 19.24
N HIS A 185 -2.11 6.63 18.52
CA HIS A 185 -1.18 5.56 18.88
C HIS A 185 -0.54 5.78 20.25
N ALA A 186 -0.03 6.99 20.52
CA ALA A 186 0.55 7.33 21.81
C ALA A 186 -0.43 7.11 22.97
N GLN A 187 -1.71 7.48 22.79
CA GLN A 187 -2.75 7.25 23.80
C GLN A 187 -2.94 5.77 24.13
N ILE A 188 -2.99 4.91 23.11
CA ILE A 188 -3.14 3.45 23.27
C ILE A 188 -1.92 2.86 23.97
N MET A 189 -0.72 3.23 23.55
CA MET A 189 0.54 2.76 24.16
C MET A 189 0.65 3.14 25.63
N MET A 190 0.08 4.30 25.99
CA MET A 190 0.16 4.88 27.32
C MET A 190 -1.05 4.56 28.21
N GLU A 191 -1.96 3.66 27.80
CA GLU A 191 -3.08 3.23 28.65
C GLU A 191 -2.59 2.62 29.97
N GLY A 192 -2.93 3.22 31.11
CA GLY A 192 -2.41 2.83 32.43
C GLY A 192 -1.36 3.81 32.95
N SER A 193 -0.53 3.38 33.92
CA SER A 193 0.43 4.26 34.59
C SER A 193 1.84 3.69 34.57
N GLY A 194 2.85 4.56 34.40
CA GLY A 194 4.26 4.15 34.49
C GLY A 194 4.74 3.31 33.31
N ARG A 195 4.15 3.49 32.13
CA ARG A 195 4.48 2.74 30.91
C ARG A 195 5.90 3.05 30.43
N ARG A 196 6.63 2.00 30.05
CA ARG A 196 7.92 2.03 29.36
C ARG A 196 7.66 1.80 27.89
N VAL A 197 8.06 2.73 27.04
CA VAL A 197 7.75 2.71 25.61
C VAL A 197 9.02 2.73 24.78
N LEU A 198 8.98 2.07 23.62
CA LEU A 198 10.04 2.09 22.64
C LEU A 198 9.49 2.52 21.29
N ASN A 199 10.19 3.45 20.64
CA ASN A 199 9.94 3.85 19.26
C ASN A 199 11.13 3.42 18.37
N VAL A 200 10.83 2.89 17.19
CA VAL A 200 11.81 2.63 16.12
C VAL A 200 11.58 3.62 14.99
N GLY A 201 12.52 4.56 14.84
CA GLY A 201 12.47 5.66 13.88
C GLY A 201 11.89 6.93 14.52
N PHE A 202 12.71 7.98 14.60
CA PHE A 202 12.28 9.28 15.13
C PHE A 202 11.62 10.13 14.06
N GLY A 203 12.21 10.19 12.86
CA GLY A 203 11.69 11.00 11.74
C GLY A 203 11.54 12.48 12.10
N MET A 204 10.29 12.94 12.21
CA MET A 204 9.94 14.30 12.66
C MET A 204 9.68 14.42 14.17
N GLY A 205 9.78 13.32 14.93
CA GLY A 205 9.54 13.29 16.37
C GLY A 205 8.07 13.47 16.76
N ILE A 206 7.14 13.21 15.84
CA ILE A 206 5.70 13.45 16.04
C ILE A 206 5.16 12.51 17.12
N ILE A 207 5.40 11.21 16.99
CA ILE A 207 5.00 10.20 17.97
C ILE A 207 5.75 10.39 19.29
N ASP A 208 7.05 10.65 19.23
CA ASP A 208 7.88 10.83 20.44
C ASP A 208 7.43 12.04 21.25
N THR A 209 7.01 13.12 20.58
CA THR A 209 6.45 14.31 21.24
C THR A 209 5.14 13.96 21.92
N ALA A 210 4.25 13.24 21.24
CA ALA A 210 2.97 12.80 21.82
C ALA A 210 3.17 11.85 23.01
N LEU A 211 4.14 10.94 22.93
CA LEU A 211 4.52 10.07 24.06
C LEU A 211 5.03 10.91 25.24
N GLN A 212 5.93 11.86 25.00
CA GLN A 212 6.47 12.72 26.07
C GLN A 212 5.39 13.59 26.75
N GLU A 213 4.38 14.07 26.02
CA GLU A 213 3.21 14.75 26.59
C GLU A 213 2.46 13.86 27.62
N LEU A 214 2.53 12.53 27.46
CA LEU A 214 1.92 11.54 28.34
C LEU A 214 2.87 11.00 29.43
N SER A 215 4.10 11.51 29.50
CA SER A 215 5.06 11.26 30.59
C SER A 215 5.35 9.77 30.86
N PRO A 216 5.92 9.01 29.90
CA PRO A 216 6.37 7.63 30.12
C PRO A 216 7.42 7.54 31.23
N SER A 217 7.43 6.40 31.91
CA SER A 217 8.44 6.09 32.93
C SER A 217 9.81 5.81 32.31
N HIS A 218 9.83 5.33 31.06
CA HIS A 218 11.02 5.14 30.23
C HIS A 218 10.63 5.26 28.76
N HIS A 219 11.41 5.99 27.96
CA HIS A 219 11.14 6.26 26.56
C HIS A 219 12.41 6.00 25.73
N ILE A 220 12.44 4.87 25.03
CA ILE A 220 13.57 4.48 24.21
C ILE A 220 13.28 4.87 22.76
N ILE A 221 14.21 5.55 22.11
CA ILE A 221 14.08 5.94 20.71
C ILE A 221 15.27 5.35 19.95
N ILE A 222 15.01 4.48 18.98
CA ILE A 222 16.03 3.91 18.10
C ILE A 222 16.02 4.71 16.80
N GLU A 223 17.12 5.36 16.44
CA GLU A 223 17.24 6.13 15.20
C GLU A 223 18.50 5.72 14.43
N ALA A 224 18.34 5.37 13.17
CA ALA A 224 19.41 4.85 12.32
C ALA A 224 19.99 5.92 11.37
N HIS A 225 19.23 6.98 11.07
CA HIS A 225 19.60 8.01 10.12
C HIS A 225 20.39 9.13 10.78
N LEU A 226 21.58 9.43 10.26
CA LEU A 226 22.52 10.38 10.87
C LEU A 226 21.95 11.81 10.93
N ASP A 227 21.32 12.30 9.88
CA ASP A 227 20.73 13.66 9.87
C ASP A 227 19.60 13.81 10.91
N VAL A 228 18.75 12.79 11.06
CA VAL A 228 17.68 12.78 12.06
C VAL A 228 18.27 12.75 13.46
N TYR A 229 19.25 11.86 13.70
CA TYR A 229 19.94 11.79 14.97
C TYR A 229 20.61 13.12 15.35
N ASN A 230 21.32 13.76 14.42
CA ASN A 230 21.95 15.06 14.67
C ASN A 230 20.91 16.11 15.07
N ARG A 231 19.77 16.16 14.37
CA ARG A 231 18.66 17.04 14.74
C ARG A 231 18.12 16.74 16.14
N MET A 232 17.94 15.47 16.51
CA MET A 232 17.50 15.09 17.86
C MET A 232 18.43 15.66 18.94
N ILE A 233 19.74 15.60 18.71
CA ILE A 233 20.75 16.14 19.64
C ILE A 233 20.72 17.68 19.66
N GLU A 234 20.58 18.33 18.51
CA GLU A 234 20.41 19.79 18.41
C GLU A 234 19.18 20.27 19.20
N GLU A 235 18.07 19.53 19.10
CA GLU A 235 16.82 19.77 19.83
C GLU A 235 16.82 19.26 21.28
N ARG A 236 17.95 18.76 21.76
CA ARG A 236 18.16 18.32 23.16
C ARG A 236 17.25 17.16 23.59
N TRP A 237 16.90 16.25 22.68
CA TRP A 237 16.16 15.04 23.02
C TRP A 237 16.92 14.14 23.99
N ASP A 238 18.26 14.15 23.93
CA ASP A 238 19.14 13.44 24.88
C ASP A 238 19.06 13.97 26.32
N ARG A 239 18.42 15.12 26.52
CA ARG A 239 18.24 15.76 27.84
C ARG A 239 16.81 15.71 28.35
N ARG A 240 15.88 15.15 27.58
CA ARG A 240 14.48 15.03 28.00
C ARG A 240 14.33 13.98 29.12
N PRO A 241 13.39 14.18 30.05
CA PRO A 241 13.20 13.25 31.15
C PRO A 241 12.83 11.86 30.62
N ASN A 242 13.47 10.84 31.18
CA ASN A 242 13.23 9.43 30.88
C ASN A 242 13.49 9.03 29.41
N VAL A 243 14.15 9.87 28.60
CA VAL A 243 14.47 9.55 27.20
C VAL A 243 15.85 8.89 27.11
N GLN A 244 15.91 7.78 26.38
CA GLN A 244 17.13 7.07 25.98
C GLN A 244 17.18 6.98 24.46
N ILE A 245 18.15 7.66 23.85
CA ILE A 245 18.37 7.57 22.39
C ILE A 245 19.38 6.46 22.12
N CYS A 246 19.06 5.55 21.20
CA CYS A 246 19.94 4.51 20.70
C CYS A 246 20.21 4.75 19.22
N PHE A 247 21.43 5.20 18.89
CA PHE A 247 21.82 5.39 17.49
C PHE A 247 22.18 4.06 16.83
N GLY A 248 21.56 3.76 15.69
CA GLY A 248 21.84 2.57 14.91
C GLY A 248 20.57 1.90 14.37
N ARG A 249 20.77 0.83 13.61
CA ARG A 249 19.64 0.04 13.10
C ARG A 249 19.01 -0.74 14.24
N TRP A 250 17.69 -0.85 14.25
CA TRP A 250 17.00 -1.63 15.29
C TRP A 250 17.45 -3.09 15.33
N GLN A 251 17.85 -3.67 14.19
CA GLN A 251 18.40 -5.03 14.12
C GLN A 251 19.70 -5.19 14.91
N GLU A 252 20.45 -4.11 15.09
CA GLU A 252 21.72 -4.09 15.83
C GLU A 252 21.50 -3.70 17.30
N VAL A 253 20.57 -2.78 17.54
CA VAL A 253 20.28 -2.22 18.87
C VAL A 253 19.41 -3.14 19.72
N LEU A 254 18.33 -3.72 19.17
CA LEU A 254 17.39 -4.53 19.96
C LEU A 254 18.06 -5.73 20.66
N PRO A 255 18.96 -6.51 20.01
CA PRO A 255 19.65 -7.61 20.69
C PRO A 255 20.45 -7.15 21.92
N GLN A 256 21.05 -5.96 21.86
CA GLN A 256 21.82 -5.39 22.98
C GLN A 256 20.88 -5.02 24.14
N LEU A 257 19.79 -4.30 23.87
CA LEU A 257 18.79 -3.95 24.88
C LEU A 257 18.20 -5.20 25.56
N VAL A 258 17.93 -6.26 24.79
CA VAL A 258 17.46 -7.53 25.33
C VAL A 258 18.52 -8.17 26.24
N SER A 259 19.79 -8.15 25.84
CA SER A 259 20.90 -8.69 26.66
C SER A 259 21.12 -7.91 27.96
N GLU A 260 20.79 -6.62 27.96
CA GLU A 260 20.83 -5.75 29.14
C GLU A 260 19.61 -5.91 30.05
N GLY A 261 18.63 -6.75 29.66
CA GLY A 261 17.42 -6.99 30.44
C GLY A 261 16.39 -5.86 30.36
N VAL A 262 16.46 -5.03 29.31
CA VAL A 262 15.48 -3.97 29.08
C VAL A 262 14.12 -4.59 28.77
N VAL A 263 13.08 -4.09 29.45
CA VAL A 263 11.68 -4.51 29.26
C VAL A 263 10.84 -3.28 28.97
N VAL A 264 9.99 -3.37 27.94
CA VAL A 264 9.06 -2.31 27.53
C VAL A 264 7.64 -2.84 27.49
N ASP A 265 6.68 -1.95 27.69
CA ASP A 265 5.25 -2.26 27.78
C ASP A 265 4.53 -2.00 26.45
N ALA A 266 5.11 -1.21 25.55
CA ALA A 266 4.63 -0.96 24.20
C ALA A 266 5.77 -0.60 23.25
N ILE A 267 5.64 -0.99 21.98
CA ILE A 267 6.58 -0.67 20.90
C ILE A 267 5.81 -0.01 19.77
N PHE A 268 6.34 1.11 19.26
CA PHE A 268 5.88 1.76 18.04
C PHE A 268 6.93 1.64 16.95
N TYR A 269 6.47 1.42 15.72
CA TYR A 269 7.25 1.55 14.49
C TYR A 269 6.28 1.86 13.35
N ASP A 270 6.73 2.66 12.40
CA ASP A 270 6.00 2.98 11.18
C ASP A 270 6.85 2.61 9.96
N THR A 271 6.23 2.20 8.85
CA THR A 271 6.89 1.58 7.68
C THR A 271 6.88 2.44 6.43
#